data_AF-A0A478FRR6-F1
#
_entry.id   AF-A0A478FRR6-F1
#
_cell.length_a   1.000
_cell.length_b   1.000
_cell.length_c   1.000
_cell.angle_alpha   90.00
_cell.angle_beta   90.00
_cell.angle_gamma   90.00
#
_symmetry.space_group_name_H-M   'P 1'
#
loop_
_entity.id
_entity.type
_entity.pdbx_description
1 polymer ?
#
loop_
_entity_poly.entity_id
_entity_poly.type
_entity_poly.pdbx_seq_one_letter_code
_entity_poly.pdbx_strand_id
1 'polypeptide(L)'
;MKRKILLSTIPILGGGLAWSYLYKNKNRLEILELDIPENLSEILNKPEKGSPKNTSILTSDPAIPNSSTFNKYLTNSSQLASSNAALLADLEESKKEGYKTGLKLYDESYEPDFFKDWEKEGSKEIDTSKGIERIKVIQDYSIKVRNKCSWGTGWFLDYVLPKGSQTYPTTWFIATNSHVIADVQFGENPYEQLLPNAPGRGCLDNVESKDKTLLWFFKEKTMDWSAITDEERLWQMDPKKWDAEPKQTINSYEMRNSEDGQDSEYLYFKTKEAKLFYTPINFLGLNPHDLGYSHKRPNYFKDFAVLKVDFKDERTAQLITRDFYNKYDREKVTEGNKSLNFFAEEIAARKTAEKIREERMNYFIAGYPRNAPNEYRSYGNFSPKKKKGSHLSYSWYSYYYVKNASGQQVVGYYDSGKEHSDVYINTDTGAWDEEYLHPWGYYYALQHTGLGKGSSGSLVTDEEGNVLGLNSRSNVLTSLVEPIRSKGIYKDGKIIYPKYDLIEGATGQLSSYKSQVTKYYLSQGERTALSRDRDWRTN
;
A
#
# COMPACT_ATOMS: atom_id res chain seq x y z
N MET A 1 57.69 4.59 -31.22
CA MET A 1 57.45 5.14 -29.87
C MET A 1 56.11 5.89 -29.88
N LYS A 2 55.08 5.38 -29.21
CA LYS A 2 53.79 6.06 -29.06
C LYS A 2 53.59 6.42 -27.59
N ARG A 3 53.56 7.72 -27.27
CA ARG A 3 53.18 8.25 -25.96
C ARG A 3 51.65 8.26 -25.85
N LYS A 4 51.10 7.67 -24.79
CA LYS A 4 49.72 7.87 -24.35
C LYS A 4 49.68 9.10 -23.46
N ILE A 5 48.77 10.04 -23.73
CA ILE A 5 48.39 11.10 -22.80
C ILE A 5 47.11 10.63 -22.10
N LEU A 6 47.17 10.59 -20.77
CA LEU A 6 46.03 10.36 -19.87
C LEU A 6 45.25 11.67 -19.77
N LEU A 7 43.95 11.66 -20.05
CA LEU A 7 43.03 12.74 -19.68
C LEU A 7 42.26 12.32 -18.43
N SER A 8 42.49 13.08 -17.37
CA SER A 8 41.80 13.00 -16.08
C SER A 8 40.35 13.43 -16.20
N THR A 9 39.46 12.66 -15.57
CA THR A 9 38.02 12.91 -15.46
C THR A 9 37.70 14.15 -14.63
N ILE A 10 36.96 15.09 -15.22
CA ILE A 10 36.23 16.17 -14.55
C ILE A 10 34.81 15.66 -14.25
N PRO A 11 34.22 15.88 -13.05
CA PRO A 11 32.87 15.46 -12.77
C PRO A 11 31.88 16.41 -13.45
N ILE A 12 31.04 15.87 -14.34
CA ILE A 12 29.91 16.61 -14.92
C ILE A 12 28.71 16.48 -13.97
N LEU A 13 28.39 17.59 -13.30
CA LEU A 13 27.10 17.86 -12.69
C LEU A 13 26.03 18.02 -13.79
N GLY A 14 24.93 17.26 -13.70
CA GLY A 14 23.71 17.49 -14.47
C GLY A 14 23.36 16.39 -15.47
N GLY A 15 22.61 15.38 -15.02
CA GLY A 15 22.17 14.25 -15.87
C GLY A 15 20.72 13.81 -15.68
N GLY A 16 19.85 14.65 -15.10
CA GLY A 16 18.46 14.28 -14.79
C GLY A 16 17.46 14.37 -15.95
N LEU A 17 17.72 15.18 -16.97
CA LEU A 17 16.72 15.51 -18.00
C LEU A 17 16.87 14.72 -19.31
N ALA A 18 18.06 14.20 -19.63
CA ALA A 18 18.29 13.48 -20.89
C ALA A 18 17.74 12.03 -20.90
N TRP A 19 17.59 11.42 -19.72
CA TRP A 19 17.14 10.01 -19.60
C TRP A 19 15.63 9.84 -19.82
N SER A 20 14.82 10.86 -19.52
CA SER A 20 13.37 10.83 -19.74
C SER A 20 12.99 10.83 -21.23
N TYR A 21 13.82 11.43 -22.10
CA TYR A 21 13.53 11.52 -23.53
C TYR A 21 13.93 10.25 -24.29
N LEU A 22 15.06 9.62 -23.89
CA LEU A 22 15.58 8.42 -24.56
C LEU A 22 14.80 7.13 -24.27
N TYR A 23 13.99 7.08 -23.21
CA TYR A 23 13.20 5.89 -22.88
C TYR A 23 11.89 5.80 -23.69
N LYS A 24 11.49 6.86 -24.40
CA LYS A 24 10.19 6.91 -25.10
C LYS A 24 10.21 6.40 -26.54
N ASN A 25 11.38 6.13 -27.13
CA ASN A 25 11.53 5.76 -28.55
C ASN A 25 12.50 4.59 -28.77
N LYS A 26 12.20 3.42 -28.19
CA LYS A 26 13.06 2.22 -28.34
C LYS A 26 12.45 1.07 -29.15
N ASN A 27 11.47 1.33 -30.02
CA ASN A 27 10.96 0.35 -30.99
C ASN A 27 10.71 1.03 -32.35
N ARG A 28 11.78 1.16 -33.15
CA ARG A 28 11.81 1.19 -34.64
C ARG A 28 13.17 1.74 -35.08
N LEU A 29 14.08 0.84 -35.45
CA LEU A 29 15.23 1.17 -36.29
C LEU A 29 14.93 0.61 -37.68
N GLU A 30 14.18 1.38 -38.46
CA GLU A 30 14.27 1.35 -39.92
C GLU A 30 14.76 2.74 -40.33
N ILE A 31 15.90 2.77 -40.99
CA ILE A 31 16.51 3.98 -41.52
C ILE A 31 15.69 4.36 -42.75
N LEU A 32 14.83 5.37 -42.61
CA LEU A 32 14.28 6.15 -43.72
C LEU A 32 15.12 7.42 -43.84
N GLU A 33 15.85 7.54 -44.96
CA GLU A 33 16.42 8.81 -45.38
C GLU A 33 15.29 9.81 -45.59
N LEU A 34 15.32 10.91 -44.83
CA LEU A 34 14.37 12.00 -44.92
C LEU A 34 15.16 13.26 -45.29
N ASP A 35 14.93 13.73 -46.51
CA ASP A 35 15.40 15.02 -47.01
C ASP A 35 14.75 16.15 -46.21
N ILE A 36 15.57 16.98 -45.58
CA ILE A 36 15.14 18.17 -44.83
C ILE A 36 15.30 19.38 -45.75
N PRO A 37 14.24 20.15 -46.06
CA PRO A 37 14.39 21.40 -46.80
C PRO A 37 14.98 22.50 -45.93
N GLU A 38 15.95 23.23 -46.49
CA GLU A 38 16.54 24.46 -45.94
C GLU A 38 15.53 25.63 -45.93
N ASN A 39 14.67 25.72 -44.91
CA ASN A 39 14.34 27.00 -44.23
C ASN A 39 13.20 26.81 -43.22
N LEU A 40 13.55 26.70 -41.94
CA LEU A 40 12.59 26.75 -40.82
C LEU A 40 12.16 28.19 -40.46
N SER A 41 12.73 29.22 -41.10
CA SER A 41 12.54 30.62 -40.73
C SER A 41 11.24 31.24 -41.26
N GLU A 42 10.57 30.63 -42.23
CA GLU A 42 9.31 31.15 -42.82
C GLU A 42 8.03 30.71 -42.09
N ILE A 43 8.10 29.70 -41.21
CA ILE A 43 6.91 29.20 -40.48
C ILE A 43 6.58 30.04 -39.24
N LEU A 44 7.57 30.75 -38.68
CA LEU A 44 7.41 31.49 -37.42
C LEU A 44 6.90 32.94 -37.57
N ASN A 45 6.61 33.43 -38.78
CA ASN A 45 6.27 34.83 -39.03
C ASN A 45 4.90 35.11 -39.65
N LYS A 46 3.90 34.22 -39.52
CA LYS A 46 2.53 34.56 -39.92
C LYS A 46 1.74 35.18 -38.76
N PRO A 47 1.19 36.41 -38.92
CA PRO A 47 0.35 37.03 -37.90
C PRO A 47 -1.08 36.46 -37.97
N GLU A 48 -1.58 35.94 -36.84
CA GLU A 48 -2.99 35.55 -36.72
C GLU A 48 -3.90 36.78 -36.70
N LYS A 49 -4.84 36.83 -37.65
CA LYS A 49 -5.94 37.78 -37.72
C LYS A 49 -7.17 37.20 -37.01
N GLY A 50 -7.72 37.98 -36.07
CA GLY A 50 -9.17 38.00 -35.80
C GLY A 50 -9.60 37.39 -34.47
N SER A 51 -9.70 38.22 -33.43
CA SER A 51 -10.42 37.90 -32.19
C SER A 51 -11.94 38.03 -32.41
N PRO A 52 -12.77 37.04 -32.04
CA PRO A 52 -14.20 37.24 -31.87
C PRO A 52 -14.52 37.84 -30.50
N LYS A 53 -15.52 38.72 -30.51
CA LYS A 53 -15.98 39.56 -29.40
C LYS A 53 -16.55 38.75 -28.22
N ASN A 54 -16.22 39.23 -27.02
CA ASN A 54 -16.84 38.90 -25.75
C ASN A 54 -18.38 38.89 -25.82
N THR A 55 -18.98 37.74 -25.49
CA THR A 55 -20.37 37.64 -25.04
C THR A 55 -20.35 37.29 -23.56
N SER A 56 -20.99 38.13 -22.75
CA SER A 56 -21.09 37.96 -21.29
C SER A 56 -21.99 36.75 -20.98
N ILE A 57 -21.39 35.68 -20.51
CA ILE A 57 -22.12 34.57 -19.89
C ILE A 57 -22.26 34.90 -18.41
N LEU A 58 -23.51 35.12 -17.98
CA LEU A 58 -23.93 35.16 -16.59
C LEU A 58 -23.63 33.81 -15.94
N THR A 59 -22.52 33.72 -15.20
CA THR A 59 -22.26 32.64 -14.26
C THR A 59 -23.05 32.93 -12.99
N SER A 60 -24.13 32.19 -12.78
CA SER A 60 -24.64 31.99 -11.42
C SER A 60 -23.71 30.99 -10.75
N ASP A 61 -22.81 31.50 -9.92
CA ASP A 61 -21.98 30.69 -9.04
C ASP A 61 -22.89 29.82 -8.15
N PRO A 62 -22.81 28.48 -8.20
CA PRO A 62 -23.32 27.69 -7.11
C PRO A 62 -22.44 28.03 -5.90
N ALA A 63 -23.05 28.63 -4.88
CA ALA A 63 -22.39 29.04 -3.65
C ALA A 63 -21.36 28.00 -3.19
N ILE A 64 -20.09 28.35 -3.28
CA ILE A 64 -19.01 27.63 -2.61
C ILE A 64 -19.37 27.60 -1.13
N PRO A 65 -19.50 26.42 -0.49
CA PRO A 65 -19.81 26.37 0.92
C PRO A 65 -18.75 27.17 1.70
N ASN A 66 -19.20 28.14 2.49
CA ASN A 66 -18.33 28.96 3.32
C ASN A 66 -17.33 28.08 4.10
N SER A 67 -16.04 28.43 4.01
CA SER A 67 -14.91 27.80 4.70
C SER A 67 -15.06 27.72 6.23
N SER A 68 -16.05 28.40 6.82
CA SER A 68 -16.39 28.28 8.24
C SER A 68 -16.91 26.89 8.64
N THR A 69 -17.47 26.12 7.71
CA THR A 69 -17.90 24.72 7.99
C THR A 69 -16.71 23.77 7.98
N PHE A 70 -15.66 24.11 7.23
CA PHE A 70 -14.41 23.36 7.09
C PHE A 70 -13.61 23.33 8.42
N ASN A 71 -13.53 24.48 9.10
CA ASN A 71 -12.86 24.56 10.41
C ASN A 71 -13.60 23.81 11.54
N LYS A 72 -14.90 23.52 11.39
CA LYS A 72 -15.68 22.86 12.45
C LYS A 72 -15.42 21.34 12.54
N TYR A 73 -15.00 20.71 11.43
CA TYR A 73 -14.65 19.29 11.42
C TYR A 73 -13.17 19.03 11.76
N LEU A 74 -12.27 19.96 11.45
CA LEU A 74 -10.87 19.86 11.89
C LEU A 74 -10.71 20.16 13.38
N THR A 75 -11.45 21.09 13.97
CA THR A 75 -11.15 21.53 15.36
C THR A 75 -11.67 20.61 16.47
N ASN A 76 -12.62 19.71 16.21
CA ASN A 76 -13.13 18.78 17.24
C ASN A 76 -12.74 17.31 17.03
N SER A 77 -12.41 16.88 15.81
CA SER A 77 -12.02 15.48 15.53
C SER A 77 -10.67 15.31 14.84
N SER A 78 -10.07 16.36 14.28
CA SER A 78 -8.64 16.28 13.97
C SER A 78 -7.90 16.52 15.28
N GLN A 79 -7.38 15.44 15.84
CA GLN A 79 -6.24 15.52 16.75
C GLN A 79 -5.12 16.15 15.92
N LEU A 80 -5.08 17.49 15.86
CA LEU A 80 -3.86 18.20 15.52
C LEU A 80 -2.75 17.55 16.35
N ALA A 81 -1.60 17.36 15.74
CA ALA A 81 -0.38 16.95 16.43
C ALA A 81 -0.25 17.76 17.74
N SER A 82 -0.66 17.17 18.86
CA SER A 82 -0.83 17.85 20.14
C SER A 82 -0.16 16.99 21.19
N SER A 83 0.72 17.64 21.95
CA SER A 83 1.69 17.10 22.89
C SER A 83 1.26 15.78 23.55
N ASN A 84 1.60 14.67 22.91
CA ASN A 84 1.38 13.34 23.46
C ASN A 84 2.40 13.08 24.56
N ALA A 85 2.03 13.36 25.80
CA ALA A 85 2.96 13.31 26.95
C ALA A 85 3.65 11.94 27.11
N ALA A 86 2.96 10.83 26.81
CA ALA A 86 3.54 9.49 26.89
C ALA A 86 4.61 9.28 25.81
N LEU A 87 4.36 9.70 24.57
CA LEU A 87 5.38 9.64 23.51
C LEU A 87 6.51 10.62 23.79
N LEU A 88 6.23 11.84 24.23
CA LEU A 88 7.26 12.82 24.59
C LEU A 88 8.16 12.28 25.73
N ALA A 89 7.58 11.59 26.72
CA ALA A 89 8.38 10.94 27.76
C ALA A 89 9.27 9.80 27.20
N ASP A 90 8.76 8.98 26.27
CA ASP A 90 9.54 7.94 25.58
C ASP A 90 10.68 8.56 24.76
N LEU A 91 10.40 9.68 24.08
CA LEU A 91 11.41 10.45 23.35
C LEU A 91 12.49 11.00 24.27
N GLU A 92 12.13 11.59 25.42
CA GLU A 92 13.11 12.07 26.40
C GLU A 92 13.92 10.92 27.01
N GLU A 93 13.30 9.77 27.29
CA GLU A 93 14.01 8.58 27.77
C GLU A 93 15.05 8.10 26.76
N SER A 94 14.71 8.10 25.47
CA SER A 94 15.63 7.69 24.40
C SER A 94 16.86 8.59 24.26
N LYS A 95 16.84 9.80 24.85
CA LYS A 95 18.00 10.71 24.85
C LYS A 95 19.02 10.39 25.96
N LYS A 96 18.70 9.51 26.91
CA LYS A 96 19.61 9.17 28.01
C LYS A 96 20.77 8.30 27.54
N GLU A 97 21.94 8.50 28.13
CA GLU A 97 23.14 7.71 27.83
C GLU A 97 22.89 6.23 28.15
N GLY A 98 23.27 5.35 27.22
CA GLY A 98 23.10 3.90 27.37
C GLY A 98 21.71 3.36 27.04
N TYR A 99 20.79 4.18 26.51
CA TYR A 99 19.50 3.71 26.02
C TYR A 99 19.70 2.63 24.94
N LYS A 100 19.02 1.49 25.09
CA LYS A 100 19.01 0.40 24.12
C LYS A 100 17.66 0.32 23.45
N THR A 101 17.68 0.25 22.12
CA THR A 101 16.45 0.23 21.33
C THR A 101 15.73 -1.12 21.45
N GLY A 102 16.48 -2.18 21.75
CA GLY A 102 15.98 -3.55 21.75
C GLY A 102 15.79 -4.09 20.33
N LEU A 103 16.20 -3.33 19.31
CA LEU A 103 16.18 -3.74 17.92
C LEU A 103 17.53 -4.29 17.52
N LYS A 104 17.59 -5.62 17.39
CA LYS A 104 18.81 -6.37 17.06
C LYS A 104 19.54 -5.78 15.85
N LEU A 105 18.80 -5.52 14.77
CA LEU A 105 19.33 -4.97 13.51
C LEU A 105 19.85 -3.53 13.61
N TYR A 106 19.37 -2.74 14.57
CA TYR A 106 19.81 -1.35 14.74
C TYR A 106 20.96 -1.21 15.75
N ASP A 107 20.98 -2.07 16.76
CA ASP A 107 21.97 -2.02 17.85
C ASP A 107 23.31 -2.67 17.44
N GLU A 108 23.33 -3.45 16.36
CA GLU A 108 24.52 -4.14 15.86
C GLU A 108 25.42 -3.27 14.95
N SER A 109 26.67 -3.69 14.83
CA SER A 109 27.64 -3.18 13.87
C SER A 109 28.16 -4.32 13.01
N TYR A 110 28.35 -4.10 11.72
CA TYR A 110 28.89 -5.09 10.79
C TYR A 110 30.00 -4.50 9.91
N GLU A 111 30.60 -5.28 9.02
CA GLU A 111 31.62 -4.75 8.10
C GLU A 111 30.98 -3.86 7.00
N PRO A 112 31.62 -2.79 6.52
CA PRO A 112 31.06 -1.94 5.45
C PRO A 112 30.67 -2.71 4.17
N ASP A 113 31.42 -3.76 3.85
CA ASP A 113 31.23 -4.63 2.69
C ASP A 113 30.24 -5.78 2.95
N PHE A 114 29.60 -5.84 4.12
CA PHE A 114 28.79 -6.98 4.55
C PHE A 114 27.60 -7.29 3.63
N PHE A 115 27.15 -6.35 2.80
CA PHE A 115 26.05 -6.58 1.87
C PHE A 115 26.39 -6.14 0.44
N LYS A 116 27.69 -6.02 0.10
CA LYS A 116 28.12 -5.50 -1.21
C LYS A 116 27.58 -6.28 -2.42
N ASP A 117 27.39 -7.59 -2.26
CA ASP A 117 26.87 -8.49 -3.31
C ASP A 117 25.39 -8.85 -3.11
N TRP A 118 24.70 -8.22 -2.16
CA TRP A 118 23.35 -8.60 -1.73
C TRP A 118 22.33 -8.68 -2.86
N GLU A 119 22.29 -7.67 -3.73
CA GLU A 119 21.40 -7.60 -4.90
C GLU A 119 21.67 -8.71 -5.93
N LYS A 120 22.93 -9.13 -6.04
CA LYS A 120 23.34 -10.22 -6.93
C LYS A 120 23.01 -11.58 -6.33
N GLU A 121 23.17 -11.71 -5.02
CA GLU A 121 22.81 -12.91 -4.28
C GLU A 121 21.29 -13.13 -4.36
N GLY A 122 20.48 -12.14 -3.95
CA GLY A 122 19.02 -12.24 -3.90
C GLY A 122 18.53 -13.29 -2.89
N SER A 123 17.25 -13.69 -2.96
CA SER A 123 16.73 -14.75 -2.08
C SER A 123 17.31 -16.13 -2.38
N LYS A 124 17.28 -17.02 -1.39
CA LYS A 124 17.57 -18.45 -1.56
C LYS A 124 16.43 -19.15 -2.30
N GLU A 125 16.74 -20.29 -2.91
CA GLU A 125 15.70 -21.19 -3.42
C GLU A 125 14.94 -21.83 -2.25
N ILE A 126 13.64 -22.09 -2.46
CA ILE A 126 12.78 -22.76 -1.50
C ILE A 126 11.99 -23.90 -2.17
N ASP A 127 11.36 -24.73 -1.35
CA ASP A 127 10.42 -25.72 -1.85
C ASP A 127 9.26 -25.06 -2.63
N THR A 128 8.96 -25.58 -3.83
CA THR A 128 7.94 -25.02 -4.71
C THR A 128 6.54 -25.08 -4.08
N SER A 129 6.22 -26.16 -3.36
CA SER A 129 4.92 -26.31 -2.71
C SER A 129 4.74 -25.28 -1.60
N LYS A 130 5.80 -25.00 -0.83
CA LYS A 130 5.80 -23.93 0.19
C LYS A 130 5.51 -22.56 -0.45
N GLY A 131 6.18 -22.23 -1.56
CA GLY A 131 5.97 -20.96 -2.26
C GLY A 131 4.55 -20.80 -2.81
N ILE A 132 4.01 -21.86 -3.43
CA ILE A 132 2.62 -21.89 -3.94
C ILE A 132 1.62 -21.77 -2.79
N GLU A 133 1.83 -22.50 -1.68
CA GLU A 133 0.99 -22.42 -0.48
C GLU A 133 0.92 -20.98 0.05
N ARG A 134 2.06 -20.29 0.16
CA ARG A 134 2.09 -18.89 0.63
C ARG A 134 1.30 -17.95 -0.28
N ILE A 135 1.46 -18.06 -1.60
CA ILE A 135 0.67 -17.25 -2.55
C ILE A 135 -0.82 -17.55 -2.42
N LYS A 136 -1.21 -18.82 -2.31
CA LYS A 136 -2.61 -19.24 -2.16
C LYS A 136 -3.24 -18.66 -0.90
N VAL A 137 -2.54 -18.72 0.23
CA VAL A 137 -3.04 -18.12 1.48
C VAL A 137 -3.21 -16.62 1.30
N ILE A 138 -2.23 -15.89 0.75
CA ILE A 138 -2.39 -14.44 0.52
C ILE A 138 -3.57 -14.15 -0.42
N GLN A 139 -3.75 -14.96 -1.47
CA GLN A 139 -4.88 -14.84 -2.38
C GLN A 139 -6.21 -15.08 -1.68
N ASP A 140 -6.34 -16.07 -0.79
CA ASP A 140 -7.61 -16.29 -0.07
C ASP A 140 -7.97 -15.09 0.83
N TYR A 141 -6.98 -14.33 1.32
CA TYR A 141 -7.20 -13.09 2.05
C TYR A 141 -7.53 -11.88 1.17
N SER A 142 -7.08 -11.88 -0.10
CA SER A 142 -7.15 -10.71 -0.97
C SER A 142 -8.50 -10.53 -1.64
N ILE A 143 -8.85 -9.29 -1.99
CA ILE A 143 -10.03 -8.94 -2.79
C ILE A 143 -9.70 -7.73 -3.65
N LYS A 144 -10.19 -7.66 -4.89
CA LYS A 144 -10.01 -6.45 -5.70
C LYS A 144 -10.95 -5.38 -5.17
N VAL A 145 -10.43 -4.19 -4.91
CA VAL A 145 -11.23 -3.01 -4.58
C VAL A 145 -11.14 -2.06 -5.75
N ARG A 146 -12.27 -1.64 -6.29
CA ARG A 146 -12.33 -0.72 -7.42
C ARG A 146 -13.37 0.34 -7.17
N ASN A 147 -13.07 1.55 -7.61
CA ASN A 147 -14.02 2.60 -7.92
C ASN A 147 -13.79 3.07 -9.37
N LYS A 148 -14.46 4.15 -9.79
CA LYS A 148 -14.34 4.65 -11.17
C LYS A 148 -12.95 5.25 -11.47
N CYS A 149 -12.28 5.83 -10.47
CA CYS A 149 -10.99 6.55 -10.65
C CYS A 149 -9.79 5.74 -10.16
N SER A 150 -10.00 4.85 -9.20
CA SER A 150 -8.95 4.09 -8.55
C SER A 150 -9.31 2.62 -8.45
N TRP A 151 -8.28 1.79 -8.40
CA TRP A 151 -8.39 0.36 -8.15
C TRP A 151 -7.15 -0.10 -7.41
N GLY A 152 -7.33 -1.15 -6.62
CA GLY A 152 -6.29 -1.74 -5.82
C GLY A 152 -6.70 -3.11 -5.33
N THR A 153 -5.95 -3.55 -4.34
CA THR A 153 -6.16 -4.78 -3.60
C THR A 153 -6.55 -4.41 -2.17
N GLY A 154 -7.62 -5.00 -1.68
CA GLY A 154 -7.96 -5.06 -0.27
C GLY A 154 -7.74 -6.48 0.26
N TRP A 155 -7.97 -6.66 1.56
CA TRP A 155 -7.93 -7.96 2.20
C TRP A 155 -8.83 -8.02 3.43
N PHE A 156 -9.29 -9.22 3.77
CA PHE A 156 -10.14 -9.45 4.94
C PHE A 156 -9.31 -9.37 6.22
N LEU A 157 -9.50 -8.29 6.99
CA LEU A 157 -8.81 -8.06 8.27
C LEU A 157 -9.54 -8.70 9.43
N ASP A 158 -10.86 -8.50 9.49
CA ASP A 158 -11.70 -8.90 10.61
C ASP A 158 -13.16 -9.00 10.15
N TYR A 159 -14.04 -9.50 11.01
CA TYR A 159 -15.49 -9.54 10.80
C TYR A 159 -16.22 -9.55 12.14
N VAL A 160 -17.46 -9.09 12.13
CA VAL A 160 -18.34 -9.18 13.30
C VAL A 160 -18.81 -10.62 13.45
N LEU A 161 -18.71 -11.17 14.65
CA LEU A 161 -19.11 -12.56 14.91
C LEU A 161 -20.61 -12.75 14.67
N PRO A 162 -21.04 -13.85 14.01
CA PRO A 162 -22.45 -14.16 13.79
C PRO A 162 -23.25 -14.15 15.09
N LYS A 163 -24.49 -13.63 15.07
CA LYS A 163 -25.39 -13.60 16.23
C LYS A 163 -26.70 -14.36 15.96
N GLY A 164 -27.30 -14.89 17.02
CA GLY A 164 -28.61 -15.55 16.96
C GLY A 164 -28.58 -16.79 16.06
N SER A 165 -29.40 -16.79 15.00
CA SER A 165 -29.47 -17.88 14.03
C SER A 165 -28.46 -17.76 12.88
N GLN A 166 -27.64 -16.71 12.83
CA GLN A 166 -26.62 -16.56 11.80
C GLN A 166 -25.50 -17.60 12.00
N THR A 167 -25.11 -18.21 10.90
CA THR A 167 -24.04 -19.19 10.77
C THR A 167 -22.77 -18.63 10.13
N TYR A 168 -22.88 -17.49 9.42
CA TYR A 168 -21.80 -16.85 8.68
C TYR A 168 -21.83 -15.32 8.86
N PRO A 169 -20.67 -14.64 8.99
CA PRO A 169 -20.64 -13.20 9.21
C PRO A 169 -21.04 -12.42 7.95
N THR A 170 -21.91 -11.41 8.10
CA THR A 170 -22.32 -10.51 7.02
C THR A 170 -21.60 -9.15 7.05
N THR A 171 -21.03 -8.77 8.19
CA THR A 171 -20.25 -7.54 8.34
C THR A 171 -18.76 -7.84 8.39
N TRP A 172 -18.01 -7.25 7.46
CA TRP A 172 -16.59 -7.47 7.28
C TRP A 172 -15.79 -6.17 7.29
N PHE A 173 -14.55 -6.25 7.76
CA PHE A 173 -13.57 -5.18 7.74
C PHE A 173 -12.50 -5.50 6.68
N ILE A 174 -12.47 -4.70 5.62
CA ILE A 174 -11.55 -4.86 4.50
C ILE A 174 -10.47 -3.80 4.60
N ALA A 175 -9.23 -4.23 4.83
CA ALA A 175 -8.08 -3.34 4.88
C ALA A 175 -7.46 -3.17 3.47
N THR A 176 -6.88 -2.01 3.21
CA THR A 176 -6.20 -1.66 1.95
C THR A 176 -5.25 -0.48 2.18
N ASN A 177 -4.58 0.01 1.14
CA ASN A 177 -3.87 1.28 1.21
C ASN A 177 -4.85 2.46 1.19
N SER A 178 -4.54 3.56 1.88
CA SER A 178 -5.42 4.72 1.92
C SER A 178 -5.57 5.35 0.53
N HIS A 179 -4.51 5.37 -0.28
CA HIS A 179 -4.59 5.93 -1.63
C HIS A 179 -5.49 5.13 -2.60
N VAL A 180 -5.78 3.85 -2.31
CA VAL A 180 -6.73 3.05 -3.11
C VAL A 180 -8.16 3.59 -2.97
N ILE A 181 -8.46 4.20 -1.83
CA ILE A 181 -9.78 4.75 -1.50
C ILE A 181 -9.78 6.28 -1.39
N ALA A 182 -8.69 6.96 -1.76
CA ALA A 182 -8.57 8.41 -1.65
C ALA A 182 -9.58 9.17 -2.53
N ASP A 183 -10.08 8.56 -3.60
CA ASP A 183 -11.10 9.19 -4.48
C ASP A 183 -12.54 8.82 -4.10
N VAL A 184 -12.75 8.11 -2.98
CA VAL A 184 -14.07 7.64 -2.56
C VAL A 184 -14.80 8.74 -1.81
N GLN A 185 -16.04 9.02 -2.23
CA GLN A 185 -16.97 9.83 -1.46
C GLN A 185 -17.85 8.92 -0.60
N PHE A 186 -17.57 8.90 0.70
CA PHE A 186 -18.37 8.17 1.69
C PHE A 186 -19.62 8.98 2.03
N GLY A 187 -20.79 8.36 1.94
CA GLY A 187 -22.05 9.04 2.23
C GLY A 187 -22.37 9.22 3.71
N GLU A 188 -21.75 8.42 4.57
CA GLU A 188 -21.90 8.49 6.02
C GLU A 188 -20.52 8.40 6.67
N ASN A 189 -20.38 9.06 7.82
CA ASN A 189 -19.17 9.01 8.65
C ASN A 189 -19.51 8.63 10.10
N PRO A 190 -20.08 7.43 10.35
CA PRO A 190 -20.51 7.06 11.69
C PRO A 190 -19.33 6.80 12.64
N TYR A 191 -18.12 6.70 12.10
CA TYR A 191 -16.90 6.39 12.85
C TYR A 191 -16.00 7.62 13.08
N GLU A 192 -16.53 8.81 12.79
CA GLU A 192 -15.86 10.10 13.02
C GLU A 192 -14.44 10.16 12.41
N GLN A 193 -14.24 9.52 11.25
CA GLN A 193 -12.96 9.54 10.55
C GLN A 193 -12.83 10.80 9.70
N LEU A 194 -11.60 11.28 9.50
CA LEU A 194 -11.37 12.27 8.44
C LEU A 194 -11.63 11.58 7.09
N LEU A 195 -12.62 12.05 6.34
CA LEU A 195 -12.95 11.50 5.01
C LEU A 195 -11.97 12.04 3.97
N PRO A 196 -11.68 11.31 2.87
CA PRO A 196 -10.68 11.73 1.90
C PRO A 196 -11.15 12.82 0.92
N ASN A 197 -12.46 13.04 0.77
CA ASN A 197 -13.01 14.07 -0.11
C ASN A 197 -14.12 14.84 0.57
N ALA A 198 -14.12 16.15 0.38
CA ALA A 198 -15.29 16.99 0.60
C ALA A 198 -16.48 16.51 -0.27
N PRO A 199 -17.73 16.73 0.18
CA PRO A 199 -18.92 16.39 -0.59
C PRO A 199 -18.89 16.94 -2.02
N GLY A 200 -19.13 16.08 -3.01
CA GLY A 200 -19.18 16.43 -4.43
C GLY A 200 -17.83 16.46 -5.15
N ARG A 201 -16.72 16.15 -4.48
CA ARG A 201 -15.37 16.08 -5.08
C ARG A 201 -14.84 14.66 -5.30
N GLY A 202 -15.59 13.63 -4.92
CA GLY A 202 -15.17 12.26 -5.17
C GLY A 202 -15.27 11.86 -6.64
N CYS A 203 -14.80 10.66 -6.94
CA CYS A 203 -14.96 10.08 -8.27
C CYS A 203 -16.41 9.63 -8.49
N LEU A 204 -17.24 10.55 -8.95
CA LEU A 204 -18.66 10.32 -9.21
C LEU A 204 -18.88 9.97 -10.68
N ASP A 205 -19.81 9.05 -10.96
CA ASP A 205 -20.29 8.83 -12.31
C ASP A 205 -21.38 9.84 -12.72
N ASN A 206 -21.51 10.13 -14.02
CA ASN A 206 -22.54 11.05 -14.53
C ASN A 206 -23.98 10.54 -14.25
N VAL A 207 -24.11 9.26 -13.91
CA VAL A 207 -25.36 8.55 -13.60
C VAL A 207 -25.47 8.24 -12.10
N GLU A 208 -24.41 8.46 -11.31
CA GLU A 208 -24.43 8.27 -9.87
C GLU A 208 -24.92 9.55 -9.20
N SER A 209 -25.78 9.39 -8.19
CA SER A 209 -26.09 10.46 -7.23
C SER A 209 -24.79 11.11 -6.78
N LYS A 210 -24.71 12.44 -6.77
CA LYS A 210 -23.52 13.23 -6.40
C LYS A 210 -23.02 13.02 -4.96
N ASP A 211 -23.62 12.08 -4.23
CA ASP A 211 -23.55 11.96 -2.78
C ASP A 211 -22.64 10.83 -2.32
N LYS A 212 -22.49 9.74 -3.10
CA LYS A 212 -21.70 8.55 -2.72
C LYS A 212 -21.05 7.87 -3.92
N THR A 213 -19.77 7.50 -3.79
CA THR A 213 -19.05 6.68 -4.79
C THR A 213 -19.47 5.22 -4.68
N LEU A 214 -19.76 4.57 -5.80
CA LEU A 214 -19.96 3.13 -5.85
C LEU A 214 -18.60 2.40 -5.70
N LEU A 215 -18.55 1.41 -4.80
CA LEU A 215 -17.41 0.49 -4.70
C LEU A 215 -17.76 -0.86 -5.32
N TRP A 216 -16.83 -1.37 -6.11
CA TRP A 216 -16.87 -2.69 -6.71
C TRP A 216 -15.83 -3.58 -6.03
N PHE A 217 -16.26 -4.74 -5.56
CA PHE A 217 -15.44 -5.79 -4.99
C PHE A 217 -15.44 -7.00 -5.92
N PHE A 218 -14.26 -7.48 -6.31
CA PHE A 218 -14.12 -8.65 -7.18
C PHE A 218 -13.29 -9.73 -6.52
N LYS A 219 -13.70 -10.97 -6.73
CA LYS A 219 -12.98 -12.16 -6.29
C LYS A 219 -13.11 -13.26 -7.33
N GLU A 220 -12.02 -13.91 -7.70
CA GLU A 220 -12.07 -15.10 -8.55
C GLU A 220 -12.77 -16.28 -7.83
N LYS A 221 -13.71 -16.96 -8.50
CA LYS A 221 -14.26 -18.24 -8.05
C LYS A 221 -13.10 -19.25 -8.03
N THR A 222 -13.10 -20.13 -7.02
CA THR A 222 -12.06 -21.11 -6.70
C THR A 222 -11.44 -21.77 -7.93
N MET A 223 -10.31 -21.24 -8.40
CA MET A 223 -9.35 -22.00 -9.17
C MET A 223 -8.31 -22.52 -8.18
N ASP A 224 -8.26 -23.85 -8.01
CA ASP A 224 -7.24 -24.46 -7.17
C ASP A 224 -5.91 -24.48 -7.92
N TRP A 225 -5.04 -23.50 -7.63
CA TRP A 225 -3.74 -23.39 -8.28
C TRP A 225 -2.82 -24.58 -8.04
N SER A 226 -3.03 -25.37 -6.97
CA SER A 226 -2.31 -26.64 -6.77
C SER A 226 -2.69 -27.72 -7.78
N ALA A 227 -3.86 -27.63 -8.42
CA ALA A 227 -4.27 -28.53 -9.50
C ALA A 227 -3.72 -28.09 -10.87
N ILE A 228 -3.02 -26.95 -10.94
CA ILE A 228 -2.46 -26.43 -12.18
C ILE A 228 -1.04 -26.97 -12.34
N THR A 229 -0.95 -28.12 -13.00
CA THR A 229 0.31 -28.78 -13.32
C THR A 229 0.96 -28.25 -14.60
N ASP A 230 0.22 -27.50 -15.42
CA ASP A 230 0.73 -27.00 -16.70
C ASP A 230 1.80 -25.93 -16.50
N GLU A 231 3.00 -26.22 -16.99
CA GLU A 231 4.09 -25.25 -17.10
C GLU A 231 3.62 -23.95 -17.77
N GLU A 232 2.75 -24.02 -18.77
CA GLU A 232 2.17 -22.85 -19.46
C GLU A 232 1.36 -21.92 -18.55
N ARG A 233 0.68 -22.44 -17.53
CA ARG A 233 -0.05 -21.60 -16.57
C ARG A 233 0.87 -21.06 -15.47
N LEU A 234 1.92 -21.79 -15.09
CA LEU A 234 3.00 -21.23 -14.28
C LEU A 234 3.76 -20.13 -15.05
N TRP A 235 3.80 -20.22 -16.38
CA TRP A 235 4.30 -19.18 -17.29
C TRP A 235 3.45 -17.91 -17.25
N GLN A 236 2.12 -18.01 -17.16
CA GLN A 236 1.21 -16.87 -16.98
C GLN A 236 1.40 -16.15 -15.64
N MET A 237 2.04 -16.79 -14.66
CA MET A 237 2.40 -16.16 -13.38
C MET A 237 3.68 -15.35 -13.46
N ASP A 238 4.51 -15.51 -14.50
CA ASP A 238 5.76 -14.76 -14.65
C ASP A 238 5.46 -13.33 -15.11
N PRO A 239 5.66 -12.30 -14.26
CA PRO A 239 5.29 -10.95 -14.62
C PRO A 239 6.06 -10.38 -15.80
N LYS A 240 7.19 -11.00 -16.17
CA LYS A 240 7.95 -10.64 -17.38
C LYS A 240 7.20 -10.96 -18.68
N LYS A 241 6.10 -11.70 -18.61
CA LYS A 241 5.39 -12.23 -19.79
C LYS A 241 3.99 -11.69 -19.95
N TRP A 242 3.49 -11.00 -18.94
CA TRP A 242 2.15 -10.43 -18.96
C TRP A 242 1.94 -9.47 -20.12
N ASP A 243 2.98 -8.74 -20.51
CA ASP A 243 2.93 -7.82 -21.66
C ASP A 243 2.72 -8.53 -23.00
N ALA A 244 2.97 -9.84 -23.08
CA ALA A 244 2.79 -10.64 -24.29
C ALA A 244 1.40 -11.30 -24.39
N GLU A 245 0.64 -11.33 -23.30
CA GLU A 245 -0.67 -11.98 -23.24
C GLU A 245 -1.80 -11.00 -23.61
N PRO A 246 -2.84 -11.46 -24.35
CA PRO A 246 -4.03 -10.65 -24.60
C PRO A 246 -4.69 -10.26 -23.28
N LYS A 247 -4.97 -8.96 -23.12
CA LYS A 247 -5.69 -8.47 -21.94
C LYS A 247 -7.14 -8.91 -21.98
N GLN A 248 -7.56 -9.65 -20.96
CA GLN A 248 -8.95 -10.00 -20.74
C GLN A 248 -9.69 -8.80 -20.15
N THR A 249 -10.77 -8.40 -20.79
CA THR A 249 -11.69 -7.37 -20.29
C THR A 249 -13.02 -8.02 -19.99
N ILE A 250 -13.49 -7.91 -18.75
CA ILE A 250 -14.86 -8.28 -18.39
C ILE A 250 -15.77 -7.12 -18.79
N ASN A 251 -16.82 -7.40 -19.55
CA ASN A 251 -17.81 -6.40 -19.92
C ASN A 251 -18.85 -6.20 -18.80
N SER A 252 -19.62 -5.11 -18.86
CA SER A 252 -20.61 -4.77 -17.82
C SER A 252 -21.81 -5.73 -17.73
N TYR A 253 -22.01 -6.60 -18.73
CA TYR A 253 -23.02 -7.65 -18.73
C TYR A 253 -22.55 -8.88 -17.94
N GLU A 254 -21.30 -9.31 -18.16
CA GLU A 254 -20.66 -10.38 -17.37
C GLU A 254 -20.58 -10.03 -15.88
N MET A 255 -20.28 -8.76 -15.57
CA MET A 255 -20.36 -8.25 -14.19
C MET A 255 -21.76 -8.42 -13.59
N ARG A 256 -22.84 -8.18 -14.33
CA ARG A 256 -24.22 -8.39 -13.84
C ARG A 256 -24.52 -9.87 -13.63
N ASN A 257 -24.10 -10.74 -14.53
CA ASN A 257 -24.28 -12.18 -14.38
C ASN A 257 -23.54 -12.74 -13.16
N SER A 258 -22.38 -12.17 -12.80
CA SER A 258 -21.63 -12.53 -11.59
C SER A 258 -22.37 -12.18 -10.29
N GLU A 259 -23.09 -11.05 -10.26
CA GLU A 259 -23.97 -10.66 -9.14
C GLU A 259 -25.06 -11.72 -8.86
N ASP A 260 -25.62 -12.31 -9.91
CA ASP A 260 -26.62 -13.39 -9.83
C ASP A 260 -25.99 -14.79 -9.68
N GLY A 261 -24.66 -14.86 -9.52
CA GLY A 261 -23.92 -16.10 -9.38
C GLY A 261 -23.78 -16.93 -10.66
N GLN A 262 -24.20 -16.40 -11.82
CA GLN A 262 -24.20 -17.09 -13.12
C GLN A 262 -22.84 -17.06 -13.85
N ASP A 263 -21.95 -16.12 -13.51
CA ASP A 263 -20.58 -16.12 -14.04
C ASP A 263 -19.80 -17.31 -13.47
N SER A 264 -19.17 -18.13 -14.33
CA SER A 264 -18.46 -19.34 -13.90
C SER A 264 -17.10 -19.05 -13.25
N GLU A 265 -16.53 -17.86 -13.46
CA GLU A 265 -15.14 -17.56 -13.12
C GLU A 265 -14.99 -16.47 -12.05
N TYR A 266 -15.88 -15.47 -12.00
CA TYR A 266 -15.76 -14.36 -11.05
C TYR A 266 -16.96 -14.25 -10.10
N LEU A 267 -16.67 -13.68 -8.94
CA LEU A 267 -17.61 -13.20 -7.96
C LEU A 267 -17.49 -11.69 -7.87
N TYR A 268 -18.64 -11.06 -7.74
CA TYR A 268 -18.74 -9.63 -7.80
C TYR A 268 -19.80 -9.12 -6.82
N PHE A 269 -19.44 -8.04 -6.12
CA PHE A 269 -20.32 -7.36 -5.18
C PHE A 269 -20.10 -5.86 -5.30
N LYS A 270 -21.19 -5.09 -5.36
CA LYS A 270 -21.15 -3.64 -5.36
C LYS A 270 -21.93 -3.07 -4.19
N THR A 271 -21.44 -1.96 -3.65
CA THR A 271 -22.16 -1.24 -2.59
C THR A 271 -21.82 0.24 -2.60
N LYS A 272 -22.79 1.08 -2.26
CA LYS A 272 -22.60 2.50 -1.93
C LYS A 272 -22.53 2.74 -0.42
N GLU A 273 -22.71 1.68 0.37
CA GLU A 273 -22.87 1.74 1.82
C GLU A 273 -21.60 1.30 2.57
N ALA A 274 -20.49 1.11 1.85
CA ALA A 274 -19.19 0.96 2.48
C ALA A 274 -18.85 2.22 3.28
N LYS A 275 -18.25 2.04 4.46
CA LYS A 275 -17.92 3.11 5.39
C LYS A 275 -16.42 3.11 5.68
N LEU A 276 -15.80 4.28 5.75
CA LEU A 276 -14.43 4.39 6.24
C LEU A 276 -14.42 4.13 7.75
N PHE A 277 -13.87 3.00 8.17
CA PHE A 277 -13.83 2.59 9.57
C PHE A 277 -12.61 3.14 10.30
N TYR A 278 -11.45 3.09 9.65
CA TYR A 278 -10.19 3.57 10.22
C TYR A 278 -9.21 4.04 9.15
N THR A 279 -8.55 5.17 9.41
CA THR A 279 -7.37 5.64 8.67
C THR A 279 -6.38 6.31 9.65
N PRO A 280 -5.08 5.98 9.64
CA PRO A 280 -4.11 6.48 10.60
C PRO A 280 -3.56 7.85 10.19
N ILE A 281 -4.35 8.90 10.39
CA ILE A 281 -3.94 10.30 10.16
C ILE A 281 -3.64 10.93 11.52
N ASN A 282 -2.45 11.52 11.67
CA ASN A 282 -1.96 12.09 12.94
C ASN A 282 -2.12 11.16 14.16
N PHE A 283 -2.11 9.86 13.93
CA PHE A 283 -2.49 8.81 14.89
C PHE A 283 -1.55 8.68 16.10
N LEU A 284 -0.40 9.38 16.08
CA LEU A 284 0.51 9.50 17.24
C LEU A 284 0.34 10.83 17.99
N GLY A 285 -0.37 11.81 17.44
CA GLY A 285 -0.49 13.13 18.06
C GLY A 285 0.84 13.86 18.23
N LEU A 286 1.80 13.68 17.32
CA LEU A 286 3.13 14.26 17.47
C LEU A 286 3.46 15.18 16.31
N ASN A 287 4.05 16.35 16.57
CA ASN A 287 4.43 17.25 15.49
C ASN A 287 5.77 16.76 14.92
N PRO A 288 5.89 16.49 13.61
CA PRO A 288 7.15 16.06 13.01
C PRO A 288 8.33 16.99 13.32
N HIS A 289 8.08 18.28 13.54
CA HIS A 289 9.10 19.25 13.96
C HIS A 289 9.75 18.91 15.32
N ASP A 290 9.01 18.30 16.24
CA ASP A 290 9.53 17.90 17.56
C ASP A 290 10.57 16.77 17.44
N LEU A 291 10.58 16.04 16.33
CA LEU A 291 11.57 15.02 15.99
C LEU A 291 12.76 15.58 15.18
N GLY A 292 12.77 16.90 14.93
CA GLY A 292 13.80 17.55 14.14
C GLY A 292 13.60 17.44 12.62
N TYR A 293 12.42 17.03 12.14
CA TYR A 293 12.12 17.09 10.71
C TYR A 293 11.83 18.53 10.26
N SER A 294 12.33 18.88 9.08
CA SER A 294 12.09 20.18 8.43
C SER A 294 10.83 20.19 7.55
N HIS A 295 9.87 19.29 7.80
CA HIS A 295 8.63 19.23 7.02
C HIS A 295 7.86 20.53 7.17
N LYS A 296 7.46 21.16 6.06
CA LYS A 296 6.69 22.41 6.13
C LYS A 296 5.26 22.21 6.63
N ARG A 297 4.76 20.97 6.67
CA ARG A 297 3.39 20.63 7.07
C ARG A 297 3.42 19.69 8.28
N PRO A 298 2.55 19.90 9.27
CA PRO A 298 2.54 19.13 10.51
C PRO A 298 1.82 17.77 10.39
N ASN A 299 1.00 17.59 9.35
CA ASN A 299 0.13 16.43 9.22
C ASN A 299 0.82 15.26 8.52
N TYR A 300 0.57 14.05 9.01
CA TYR A 300 1.17 12.83 8.49
C TYR A 300 0.19 11.66 8.53
N PHE A 301 0.52 10.61 7.78
CA PHE A 301 -0.29 9.41 7.67
C PHE A 301 0.56 8.14 7.50
N LYS A 302 -0.10 6.99 7.60
CA LYS A 302 0.37 5.74 7.00
C LYS A 302 -0.59 5.36 5.89
N ASP A 303 -0.06 4.81 4.80
CA ASP A 303 -0.86 4.40 3.66
C ASP A 303 -1.65 3.13 3.96
N PHE A 304 -2.65 3.25 4.83
CA PHE A 304 -3.44 2.15 5.38
C PHE A 304 -4.85 2.67 5.64
N ALA A 305 -5.85 1.89 5.28
CA ALA A 305 -7.23 2.19 5.60
C ALA A 305 -8.02 0.92 5.80
N VAL A 306 -9.10 1.00 6.57
CA VAL A 306 -10.04 -0.08 6.79
C VAL A 306 -11.44 0.38 6.40
N LEU A 307 -12.07 -0.36 5.50
CA LEU A 307 -13.46 -0.22 5.13
C LEU A 307 -14.32 -1.18 5.94
N LYS A 308 -15.46 -0.71 6.42
CA LYS A 308 -16.55 -1.58 6.90
C LYS A 308 -17.52 -1.84 5.76
N VAL A 309 -17.79 -3.11 5.48
CA VAL A 309 -18.67 -3.55 4.40
C VAL A 309 -19.71 -4.50 4.95
N ASP A 310 -20.98 -4.23 4.65
CA ASP A 310 -22.10 -5.15 4.92
C ASP A 310 -22.50 -5.85 3.64
N PHE A 311 -22.44 -7.18 3.66
CA PHE A 311 -23.05 -8.01 2.63
C PHE A 311 -24.54 -8.16 2.90
N LYS A 312 -25.32 -8.28 1.83
CA LYS A 312 -26.78 -8.40 1.87
C LYS A 312 -27.26 -9.58 2.71
N ASP A 313 -26.56 -10.71 2.60
CA ASP A 313 -26.90 -11.96 3.26
C ASP A 313 -25.66 -12.86 3.42
N GLU A 314 -25.80 -13.91 4.24
CA GLU A 314 -24.76 -14.88 4.55
C GLU A 314 -24.20 -15.57 3.30
N ARG A 315 -25.06 -15.85 2.32
CA ARG A 315 -24.66 -16.53 1.08
C ARG A 315 -23.75 -15.64 0.24
N THR A 316 -24.11 -14.37 0.08
CA THR A 316 -23.31 -13.36 -0.62
C THR A 316 -21.96 -13.18 0.06
N ALA A 317 -21.95 -13.03 1.39
CA ALA A 317 -20.72 -12.92 2.17
C ALA A 317 -19.83 -14.16 1.99
N GLN A 318 -20.40 -15.35 2.14
CA GLN A 318 -19.67 -16.61 1.98
C GLN A 318 -19.07 -16.76 0.58
N LEU A 319 -19.82 -16.41 -0.46
CA LEU A 319 -19.32 -16.45 -1.82
C LEU A 319 -18.14 -15.48 -1.98
N ILE A 320 -18.34 -14.19 -1.75
CA ILE A 320 -17.32 -13.14 -2.00
C ILE A 320 -16.06 -13.35 -1.17
N THR A 321 -16.22 -13.81 0.08
CA THR A 321 -15.09 -14.14 0.95
C THR A 321 -14.53 -15.54 0.69
N ARG A 322 -15.06 -16.30 -0.28
CA ARG A 322 -14.67 -17.68 -0.58
C ARG A 322 -14.63 -18.57 0.66
N ASP A 323 -15.64 -18.46 1.49
CA ASP A 323 -15.80 -19.22 2.73
C ASP A 323 -14.65 -18.99 3.73
N PHE A 324 -14.05 -17.80 3.71
CA PHE A 324 -12.92 -17.41 4.56
C PHE A 324 -13.15 -17.73 6.04
N TYR A 325 -14.36 -17.44 6.56
CA TYR A 325 -14.69 -17.67 7.95
C TYR A 325 -14.51 -19.15 8.35
N ASN A 326 -15.06 -20.09 7.57
CA ASN A 326 -14.92 -21.51 7.88
C ASN A 326 -13.48 -22.03 7.62
N LYS A 327 -12.71 -21.37 6.76
CA LYS A 327 -11.32 -21.74 6.45
C LYS A 327 -10.29 -21.24 7.44
N TYR A 328 -10.50 -20.10 8.09
CA TYR A 328 -9.47 -19.41 8.86
C TYR A 328 -9.91 -18.95 10.25
N ASP A 329 -11.20 -19.01 10.60
CA ASP A 329 -11.64 -18.70 11.96
C ASP A 329 -11.04 -19.69 12.96
N ARG A 330 -10.45 -19.17 14.04
CA ARG A 330 -9.74 -19.95 15.04
C ARG A 330 -10.60 -21.03 15.72
N GLU A 331 -11.91 -20.83 15.82
CA GLU A 331 -12.84 -21.78 16.45
C GLU A 331 -13.43 -22.78 15.44
N LYS A 332 -13.25 -22.55 14.13
CA LYS A 332 -13.76 -23.44 13.06
C LYS A 332 -12.68 -24.34 12.45
N VAL A 333 -11.43 -23.86 12.42
CA VAL A 333 -10.34 -24.55 11.74
C VAL A 333 -9.93 -25.81 12.48
N THR A 334 -9.96 -26.95 11.79
CA THR A 334 -9.25 -28.18 12.15
C THR A 334 -7.77 -28.08 11.75
N GLU A 335 -6.87 -28.76 12.46
CA GLU A 335 -5.42 -28.76 12.18
C GLU A 335 -5.10 -28.81 10.67
N GLY A 336 -4.33 -27.83 10.16
CA GLY A 336 -3.81 -27.84 8.78
C GLY A 336 -3.90 -26.51 8.01
N ASN A 337 -4.88 -25.65 8.27
CA ASN A 337 -4.97 -24.33 7.60
C ASN A 337 -4.06 -23.32 8.30
N LYS A 338 -2.95 -22.95 7.64
CA LYS A 338 -2.01 -21.94 8.15
C LYS A 338 -2.52 -20.53 7.84
N SER A 339 -3.17 -19.89 8.81
CA SER A 339 -3.55 -18.47 8.74
C SER A 339 -2.32 -17.56 8.65
N LEU A 340 -2.52 -16.33 8.18
CA LEU A 340 -1.47 -15.31 8.23
C LEU A 340 -1.29 -14.78 9.64
N ASN A 341 -0.05 -14.49 10.03
CA ASN A 341 0.26 -13.89 11.31
C ASN A 341 0.34 -12.38 11.17
N PHE A 342 -0.79 -11.71 11.43
CA PHE A 342 -0.87 -10.26 11.43
C PHE A 342 -0.16 -9.61 12.60
N PHE A 343 0.31 -10.33 13.62
CA PHE A 343 0.85 -9.77 14.86
C PHE A 343 2.34 -10.09 15.08
N ALA A 344 3.00 -10.65 14.07
CA ALA A 344 4.43 -10.87 14.10
C ALA A 344 5.18 -9.56 14.31
N GLU A 345 6.26 -9.59 15.10
CA GLU A 345 7.13 -8.42 15.26
C GLU A 345 7.83 -8.04 13.95
N GLU A 346 8.22 -6.78 13.84
CA GLU A 346 8.95 -6.27 12.69
C GLU A 346 10.32 -6.96 12.52
N ILE A 347 10.89 -6.90 11.31
CA ILE A 347 12.12 -7.64 10.97
C ILE A 347 13.28 -7.25 11.90
N ALA A 348 13.48 -5.96 12.15
CA ALA A 348 14.56 -5.44 12.99
C ALA A 348 14.50 -5.91 14.45
N ALA A 349 13.32 -6.24 14.98
CA ALA A 349 13.17 -6.79 16.32
C ALA A 349 13.55 -8.28 16.35
N ARG A 350 13.23 -9.01 15.27
CA ARG A 350 13.41 -10.46 15.20
C ARG A 350 14.83 -10.87 14.81
N LYS A 351 15.49 -10.12 13.92
CA LYS A 351 16.70 -10.55 13.21
C LYS A 351 17.87 -9.57 13.31
N THR A 352 19.08 -10.11 13.27
CA THR A 352 20.35 -9.39 13.05
C THR A 352 20.67 -9.32 11.55
N ALA A 353 21.62 -8.50 11.13
CA ALA A 353 22.12 -8.43 9.76
C ALA A 353 22.71 -9.77 9.35
N GLU A 354 23.46 -10.45 10.22
CA GLU A 354 23.99 -11.78 9.94
C GLU A 354 22.86 -12.75 9.62
N LYS A 355 21.77 -12.69 10.40
CA LYS A 355 20.63 -13.58 10.18
C LYS A 355 19.89 -13.27 8.89
N ILE A 356 19.73 -11.99 8.55
CA ILE A 356 19.17 -11.57 7.25
C ILE A 356 20.04 -12.08 6.10
N ARG A 357 21.37 -11.93 6.21
CA ARG A 357 22.32 -12.36 5.20
C ARG A 357 22.38 -13.87 5.03
N GLU A 358 22.35 -14.62 6.13
CA GLU A 358 22.37 -16.08 6.13
C GLU A 358 21.08 -16.65 5.52
N GLU A 359 19.93 -16.15 5.97
CA GLU A 359 18.64 -16.76 5.61
C GLU A 359 18.20 -16.47 4.19
N ARG A 360 18.61 -15.31 3.64
CA ARG A 360 18.24 -14.86 2.28
C ARG A 360 16.76 -15.07 1.99
N MET A 361 15.94 -14.65 2.95
CA MET A 361 14.53 -14.99 3.02
C MET A 361 13.72 -14.52 1.81
N ASN A 362 12.72 -15.32 1.43
CA ASN A 362 11.75 -14.96 0.42
C ASN A 362 10.57 -14.18 1.00
N TYR A 363 10.10 -13.19 0.25
CA TYR A 363 8.91 -12.42 0.56
C TYR A 363 7.85 -12.63 -0.52
N PHE A 364 6.62 -12.81 -0.09
CA PHE A 364 5.48 -13.18 -0.92
C PHE A 364 4.47 -12.06 -0.95
N ILE A 365 3.96 -11.77 -2.14
CA ILE A 365 2.96 -10.75 -2.40
C ILE A 365 1.98 -11.33 -3.41
N ALA A 366 0.68 -11.15 -3.17
CA ALA A 366 -0.34 -11.42 -4.17
C ALA A 366 -1.47 -10.39 -4.12
N GLY A 367 -1.96 -9.97 -5.29
CA GLY A 367 -3.03 -8.99 -5.42
C GLY A 367 -3.49 -8.82 -6.87
N TYR A 368 -4.08 -7.69 -7.22
CA TYR A 368 -4.75 -7.46 -8.51
C TYR A 368 -4.03 -6.42 -9.39
N PRO A 369 -2.83 -6.73 -9.92
CA PRO A 369 -2.09 -5.81 -10.78
C PRO A 369 -2.79 -5.58 -12.13
N ARG A 370 -2.81 -4.34 -12.60
CA ARG A 370 -3.38 -3.92 -13.89
C ARG A 370 -2.55 -4.35 -15.10
N ASN A 371 -1.25 -4.57 -14.90
CA ASN A 371 -0.38 -5.07 -15.96
C ASN A 371 -0.50 -6.58 -16.16
N ALA A 372 -1.27 -7.30 -15.35
CA ALA A 372 -1.53 -8.72 -15.59
C ALA A 372 -2.44 -8.95 -16.81
N PRO A 373 -2.39 -10.16 -17.41
CA PRO A 373 -3.24 -10.54 -18.53
C PRO A 373 -4.73 -10.41 -18.19
N ASN A 374 -5.07 -10.61 -16.93
CA ASN A 374 -6.43 -10.48 -16.43
C ASN A 374 -6.46 -9.65 -15.16
N GLU A 375 -6.86 -8.40 -15.26
CA GLU A 375 -6.85 -7.48 -14.12
C GLU A 375 -7.85 -7.85 -13.00
N TYR A 376 -8.77 -8.79 -13.22
CA TYR A 376 -9.77 -9.23 -12.23
C TYR A 376 -9.34 -10.50 -11.48
N ARG A 377 -8.17 -11.04 -11.80
CA ARG A 377 -7.60 -12.20 -11.15
C ARG A 377 -6.44 -11.79 -10.26
N SER A 378 -6.26 -12.48 -9.14
CA SER A 378 -5.11 -12.23 -8.26
C SER A 378 -3.85 -12.93 -8.78
N TYR A 379 -2.72 -12.23 -8.78
CA TYR A 379 -1.40 -12.73 -9.19
C TYR A 379 -0.39 -12.59 -8.06
N GLY A 380 0.48 -13.60 -7.94
CA GLY A 380 1.57 -13.64 -6.97
C GLY A 380 2.94 -13.37 -7.58
N ASN A 381 3.93 -13.06 -6.75
CA ASN A 381 5.33 -12.82 -7.15
C ASN A 381 6.25 -14.06 -7.13
N PHE A 382 5.77 -15.21 -6.65
CA PHE A 382 6.59 -16.41 -6.57
C PHE A 382 6.85 -17.01 -7.97
N SER A 383 8.10 -17.35 -8.26
CA SER A 383 8.49 -18.05 -9.48
C SER A 383 8.74 -19.54 -9.20
N PRO A 384 7.85 -20.46 -9.62
CA PRO A 384 8.03 -21.90 -9.44
C PRO A 384 9.31 -22.43 -10.10
N LYS A 385 9.65 -21.91 -11.29
CA LYS A 385 10.84 -22.29 -12.04
C LYS A 385 12.14 -21.89 -11.32
N LYS A 386 12.18 -20.66 -10.79
CA LYS A 386 13.36 -20.16 -10.06
C LYS A 386 13.35 -20.56 -8.59
N LYS A 387 12.23 -21.10 -8.09
CA LYS A 387 12.00 -21.42 -6.68
C LYS A 387 12.23 -20.23 -5.75
N LYS A 388 11.90 -19.02 -6.20
CA LYS A 388 12.19 -17.76 -5.50
C LYS A 388 11.01 -16.80 -5.57
N GLY A 389 10.78 -16.08 -4.47
CA GLY A 389 9.97 -14.87 -4.41
C GLY A 389 10.85 -13.62 -4.39
N SER A 390 10.32 -12.55 -3.79
CA SER A 390 11.05 -11.29 -3.59
C SER A 390 12.07 -11.41 -2.45
N HIS A 391 13.01 -10.46 -2.40
CA HIS A 391 13.95 -10.30 -1.30
C HIS A 391 14.02 -8.83 -0.88
N LEU A 392 14.46 -8.56 0.35
CA LEU A 392 14.79 -7.20 0.79
C LEU A 392 15.80 -6.60 -0.18
N SER A 393 15.63 -5.34 -0.52
CA SER A 393 16.50 -4.63 -1.47
C SER A 393 17.05 -3.39 -0.80
N TYR A 394 18.18 -2.93 -1.28
CA TYR A 394 18.53 -1.54 -1.13
C TYR A 394 17.60 -0.67 -1.94
N SER A 395 17.21 0.47 -1.37
CA SER A 395 16.65 1.56 -2.14
C SER A 395 17.52 1.86 -3.37
N TRP A 396 16.87 1.93 -4.52
CA TRP A 396 17.38 2.55 -5.75
C TRP A 396 17.81 4.02 -5.58
N TYR A 397 17.32 4.72 -4.55
CA TYR A 397 17.74 6.08 -4.23
C TYR A 397 18.72 6.04 -3.06
N SER A 398 20.00 6.28 -3.37
CA SER A 398 21.11 6.17 -2.43
C SER A 398 21.07 7.11 -1.21
N TYR A 399 20.07 8.00 -1.15
CA TYR A 399 19.95 9.02 -0.12
C TYR A 399 18.87 8.72 0.95
N TYR A 400 17.98 7.75 0.71
CA TYR A 400 16.80 7.51 1.55
C TYR A 400 16.90 6.21 2.37
N TYR A 401 18.09 5.88 2.84
CA TYR A 401 18.28 4.71 3.69
C TYR A 401 18.08 5.03 5.16
N VAL A 402 17.49 4.07 5.86
CA VAL A 402 17.62 4.01 7.30
C VAL A 402 19.00 3.49 7.67
N LYS A 403 19.59 4.06 8.72
CA LYS A 403 20.92 3.69 9.23
C LYS A 403 20.82 3.10 10.64
N ASN A 404 21.69 2.15 10.95
CA ASN A 404 21.86 1.60 12.30
C ASN A 404 22.65 2.57 13.20
N ALA A 405 22.88 2.18 14.45
CA ALA A 405 23.62 2.99 15.43
C ALA A 405 25.08 3.27 15.02
N SER A 406 25.68 2.42 14.18
CA SER A 406 27.03 2.63 13.61
C SER A 406 27.04 3.45 12.31
N GLY A 407 25.89 4.01 11.88
CA GLY A 407 25.77 4.82 10.68
C GLY A 407 25.76 4.01 9.37
N GLN A 408 25.58 2.70 9.46
CA GLN A 408 25.56 1.75 8.34
C GLN A 408 24.14 1.57 7.83
N GLN A 409 24.01 1.35 6.53
CA GLN A 409 22.72 1.22 5.87
C GLN A 409 22.04 -0.11 6.21
N VAL A 410 20.81 -0.03 6.70
CA VAL A 410 19.98 -1.19 7.02
C VAL A 410 19.29 -1.70 5.75
N VAL A 411 19.61 -2.93 5.34
CA VAL A 411 19.07 -3.53 4.12
C VAL A 411 17.54 -3.65 4.19
N GLY A 412 16.86 -3.27 3.10
CA GLY A 412 15.40 -3.31 3.04
C GLY A 412 14.68 -2.16 3.72
N TYR A 413 15.34 -1.25 4.45
CA TYR A 413 14.66 -0.14 5.13
C TYR A 413 14.85 1.19 4.39
N TYR A 414 13.73 1.77 3.96
CA TYR A 414 13.66 3.03 3.21
C TYR A 414 13.02 4.13 4.06
N ASP A 415 13.74 5.23 4.34
CA ASP A 415 13.29 6.36 5.15
C ASP A 415 12.25 7.21 4.38
N SER A 416 10.96 7.03 4.70
CA SER A 416 9.86 7.63 3.94
C SER A 416 9.72 9.13 4.18
N GLY A 417 10.17 9.64 5.34
CA GLY A 417 10.12 11.08 5.61
C GLY A 417 11.10 11.86 4.74
N LYS A 418 12.32 11.36 4.53
CA LYS A 418 13.29 12.07 3.66
C LYS A 418 12.90 12.15 2.20
N GLU A 419 12.23 11.12 1.66
CA GLU A 419 11.75 11.13 0.26
C GLU A 419 10.84 12.33 -0.05
N HIS A 420 10.00 12.70 0.92
CA HIS A 420 9.01 13.76 0.78
C HIS A 420 9.53 15.16 1.12
N SER A 421 10.66 15.29 1.81
CA SER A 421 11.29 16.61 1.97
C SER A 421 11.94 17.10 0.68
N ASP A 422 12.37 16.17 -0.20
CA ASP A 422 13.33 16.51 -1.26
C ASP A 422 12.78 16.36 -2.69
N VAL A 423 11.80 15.46 -2.98
CA VAL A 423 11.47 15.11 -4.38
C VAL A 423 9.97 15.03 -4.74
N TYR A 424 9.05 14.78 -3.79
CA TYR A 424 7.67 14.33 -4.13
C TYR A 424 6.50 15.14 -3.55
N ILE A 425 6.67 16.45 -3.31
CA ILE A 425 5.57 17.32 -2.80
C ILE A 425 4.46 17.57 -3.85
N ASN A 426 4.66 17.21 -5.13
CA ASN A 426 3.78 17.60 -6.24
C ASN A 426 2.95 16.46 -6.87
N THR A 427 2.90 15.27 -6.29
CA THR A 427 1.98 14.23 -6.80
C THR A 427 0.74 14.17 -5.90
N ASP A 428 -0.44 14.42 -6.50
CA ASP A 428 -1.78 14.43 -5.86
C ASP A 428 -2.12 13.19 -5.01
N THR A 429 -1.29 12.15 -5.07
CA THR A 429 -1.36 10.90 -4.29
C THR A 429 -1.26 11.04 -2.76
N GLY A 430 -1.26 12.26 -2.23
CA GLY A 430 -1.19 12.55 -0.78
C GLY A 430 -2.24 13.54 -0.29
N ALA A 431 -3.15 13.97 -1.15
CA ALA A 431 -4.27 14.81 -0.76
C ALA A 431 -5.34 13.96 -0.04
N TRP A 432 -5.73 14.39 1.15
CA TRP A 432 -6.81 13.82 1.93
C TRP A 432 -7.63 14.97 2.49
N ASP A 433 -8.84 15.17 1.99
CA ASP A 433 -9.67 16.35 2.25
C ASP A 433 -8.94 17.67 1.93
N GLU A 434 -8.31 17.74 0.75
CA GLU A 434 -7.53 18.89 0.27
C GLU A 434 -6.23 19.18 1.07
N GLU A 435 -6.00 18.47 2.18
CA GLU A 435 -4.77 18.53 2.95
C GLU A 435 -3.73 17.55 2.42
N TYR A 436 -2.48 18.00 2.30
CA TYR A 436 -1.40 17.09 1.93
C TYR A 436 -0.79 16.49 3.18
N LEU A 437 -0.78 15.17 3.23
CA LEU A 437 -0.23 14.39 4.33
C LEU A 437 1.14 13.84 3.95
N HIS A 438 2.09 13.86 4.89
CA HIS A 438 3.40 13.24 4.70
C HIS A 438 3.39 11.78 5.20
N PRO A 439 4.02 10.83 4.48
CA PRO A 439 4.13 9.46 4.96
C PRO A 439 5.05 9.40 6.17
N TRP A 440 4.66 8.64 7.18
CA TRP A 440 5.37 8.55 8.45
C TRP A 440 6.24 7.30 8.55
N GLY A 441 7.48 7.41 9.01
CA GLY A 441 8.35 6.26 9.30
C GLY A 441 9.20 5.81 8.11
N TYR A 442 9.01 4.55 7.71
CA TYR A 442 9.78 3.91 6.65
C TYR A 442 8.93 2.93 5.85
N TYR A 443 9.45 2.52 4.70
CA TYR A 443 8.96 1.38 3.93
C TYR A 443 9.96 0.22 3.97
N TYR A 444 9.46 -1.01 3.82
CA TYR A 444 10.33 -2.08 3.37
C TYR A 444 10.52 -2.01 1.86
N ALA A 445 11.76 -1.99 1.39
CA ALA A 445 12.08 -2.08 -0.03
C ALA A 445 12.28 -3.56 -0.42
N LEU A 446 11.53 -4.01 -1.42
CA LEU A 446 11.62 -5.35 -1.99
C LEU A 446 11.97 -5.28 -3.48
N GLN A 447 12.73 -6.27 -3.95
CA GLN A 447 12.99 -6.48 -5.37
C GLN A 447 12.29 -7.71 -5.93
N HIS A 448 12.13 -7.72 -7.25
CA HIS A 448 11.52 -8.81 -8.03
C HIS A 448 10.07 -9.11 -7.65
N THR A 449 9.28 -8.08 -7.35
CA THR A 449 7.86 -8.25 -7.10
C THR A 449 7.09 -8.57 -8.39
N GLY A 450 7.44 -7.93 -9.50
CA GLY A 450 6.76 -8.09 -10.79
C GLY A 450 5.32 -7.54 -10.82
N LEU A 451 4.77 -7.13 -9.68
CA LEU A 451 3.43 -6.58 -9.58
C LEU A 451 3.46 -5.07 -9.86
N GLY A 452 2.82 -4.63 -10.94
CA GLY A 452 2.71 -3.21 -11.30
C GLY A 452 1.54 -2.49 -10.62
N LYS A 453 1.15 -1.35 -11.18
CA LYS A 453 0.01 -0.52 -10.72
C LYS A 453 -1.24 -1.38 -10.50
N GLY A 454 -2.03 -1.09 -9.45
CA GLY A 454 -3.21 -1.88 -9.07
C GLY A 454 -2.94 -2.98 -8.04
N SER A 455 -1.67 -3.37 -7.85
CA SER A 455 -1.28 -4.22 -6.73
C SER A 455 -1.16 -3.48 -5.39
N SER A 456 -1.44 -2.18 -5.37
CA SER A 456 -1.53 -1.39 -4.14
C SER A 456 -2.51 -2.03 -3.16
N GLY A 457 -2.10 -2.23 -1.92
CA GLY A 457 -2.88 -2.78 -0.82
C GLY A 457 -2.76 -4.30 -0.70
N SER A 458 -1.97 -4.94 -1.56
CA SER A 458 -1.64 -6.36 -1.45
C SER A 458 -0.87 -6.64 -0.17
N LEU A 459 -1.23 -7.71 0.53
CA LEU A 459 -0.47 -8.18 1.68
C LEU A 459 0.93 -8.66 1.25
N VAL A 460 1.91 -8.33 2.08
CA VAL A 460 3.29 -8.81 1.95
C VAL A 460 3.63 -9.65 3.18
N THR A 461 4.09 -10.88 2.95
CA THR A 461 4.48 -11.80 4.02
C THR A 461 5.89 -12.33 3.84
N ASP A 462 6.49 -12.77 4.94
CA ASP A 462 7.68 -13.61 4.87
C ASP A 462 7.34 -15.09 4.62
N GLU A 463 8.37 -15.95 4.57
CA GLU A 463 8.25 -17.40 4.36
C GLU A 463 7.41 -18.13 5.41
N GLU A 464 7.21 -17.54 6.58
CA GLU A 464 6.46 -18.11 7.70
C GLU A 464 5.01 -17.62 7.71
N GLY A 465 4.63 -16.71 6.80
CA GLY A 465 3.31 -16.09 6.79
C GLY A 465 3.17 -14.94 7.78
N ASN A 466 4.28 -14.41 8.31
CA ASN A 466 4.25 -13.18 9.09
C ASN A 466 4.00 -12.00 8.17
N VAL A 467 2.98 -11.20 8.45
CA VAL A 467 2.63 -10.03 7.65
C VAL A 467 3.59 -8.89 7.98
N LEU A 468 4.30 -8.40 6.95
CA LEU A 468 5.15 -7.20 7.06
C LEU A 468 4.31 -5.94 6.97
N GLY A 469 3.38 -5.92 6.01
CA GLY A 469 2.68 -4.72 5.62
C GLY A 469 1.97 -4.84 4.28
N LEU A 470 1.68 -3.68 3.68
CA LEU A 470 0.97 -3.57 2.42
C LEU A 470 1.89 -3.07 1.32
N ASN A 471 1.86 -3.71 0.15
CA ASN A 471 2.51 -3.15 -1.03
C ASN A 471 1.88 -1.80 -1.37
N SER A 472 2.58 -0.70 -1.10
CA SER A 472 2.05 0.67 -1.22
C SER A 472 2.44 1.30 -2.56
N ARG A 473 3.72 1.19 -2.91
CA ARG A 473 4.25 1.72 -4.17
C ARG A 473 4.99 0.61 -4.86
N SER A 474 4.63 0.30 -6.10
CA SER A 474 5.39 -0.68 -6.88
C SER A 474 5.64 -0.20 -8.29
N ASN A 475 6.80 -0.59 -8.80
CA ASN A 475 7.01 -0.80 -10.22
C ASN A 475 7.29 -2.30 -10.44
N VAL A 476 7.50 -2.70 -11.69
CA VAL A 476 7.71 -4.13 -12.03
C VAL A 476 8.94 -4.72 -11.32
N LEU A 477 9.95 -3.90 -10.98
CA LEU A 477 11.20 -4.37 -10.40
C LEU A 477 11.26 -4.25 -8.88
N THR A 478 10.57 -3.27 -8.31
CA THR A 478 10.71 -2.86 -6.90
C THR A 478 9.35 -2.55 -6.28
N SER A 479 9.22 -2.84 -4.99
CA SER A 479 8.06 -2.51 -4.18
C SER A 479 8.50 -1.86 -2.88
N LEU A 480 7.75 -0.85 -2.47
CA LEU A 480 7.79 -0.26 -1.15
C LEU A 480 6.57 -0.74 -0.38
N VAL A 481 6.84 -1.37 0.76
CA VAL A 481 5.84 -1.99 1.62
C VAL A 481 5.63 -1.09 2.84
N GLU A 482 4.41 -0.61 3.00
CA GLU A 482 3.93 0.15 4.16
C GLU A 482 3.81 -0.79 5.37
N PRO A 483 4.67 -0.65 6.40
CA PRO A 483 4.61 -1.52 7.56
C PRO A 483 3.36 -1.24 8.39
N ILE A 484 2.61 -2.28 8.74
CA ILE A 484 1.44 -2.16 9.64
C ILE A 484 1.83 -1.96 11.11
N ARG A 485 3.12 -2.12 11.44
CA ARG A 485 3.68 -1.84 12.76
C ARG A 485 5.16 -1.51 12.68
N SER A 486 5.65 -0.84 13.71
CA SER A 486 7.07 -0.64 13.96
C SER A 486 7.35 -0.49 15.46
N LYS A 487 8.52 -0.92 15.93
CA LYS A 487 9.05 -0.57 17.26
C LYS A 487 9.83 0.75 17.25
N GLY A 488 9.76 1.48 16.13
CA GLY A 488 10.38 2.77 15.92
C GLY A 488 11.69 2.70 15.15
N ILE A 489 12.20 3.86 14.76
CA ILE A 489 13.53 4.04 14.19
C ILE A 489 14.32 4.93 15.11
N TYR A 490 15.60 4.60 15.27
CA TYR A 490 16.51 5.27 16.17
C TYR A 490 17.75 5.75 15.43
N LYS A 491 18.29 6.89 15.85
CA LYS A 491 19.55 7.44 15.36
C LYS A 491 20.33 8.00 16.55
N ASP A 492 21.57 7.57 16.72
CA ASP A 492 22.43 7.99 17.84
C ASP A 492 21.74 7.80 19.21
N GLY A 493 21.05 6.66 19.38
CA GLY A 493 20.25 6.33 20.57
C GLY A 493 18.87 6.99 20.63
N LYS A 494 18.61 8.04 19.84
CA LYS A 494 17.39 8.83 19.90
C LYS A 494 16.33 8.30 18.95
N ILE A 495 15.08 8.25 19.40
CA ILE A 495 13.94 7.96 18.52
C ILE A 495 13.82 9.07 17.47
N ILE A 496 13.86 8.68 16.19
CA ILE A 496 13.53 9.56 15.05
C ILE A 496 12.17 9.22 14.45
N TYR A 497 11.68 8.00 14.61
CA TYR A 497 10.27 7.67 14.37
C TYR A 497 9.76 6.82 15.55
N PRO A 498 8.73 7.28 16.28
CA PRO A 498 8.14 6.50 17.36
C PRO A 498 7.55 5.17 16.89
N LYS A 499 7.50 4.22 17.82
CA LYS A 499 6.79 2.95 17.66
C LYS A 499 5.31 3.16 17.36
N TYR A 500 4.73 2.23 16.61
CA TYR A 500 3.30 2.18 16.34
C TYR A 500 2.83 0.76 16.01
N ASP A 501 1.54 0.51 16.19
CA ASP A 501 0.85 -0.64 15.62
C ASP A 501 -0.52 -0.18 15.10
N LEU A 502 -0.75 -0.26 13.79
CA LEU A 502 -1.99 0.24 13.18
C LEU A 502 -3.20 -0.61 13.55
N ILE A 503 -2.99 -1.84 14.01
CA ILE A 503 -4.05 -2.77 14.40
C ILE A 503 -4.29 -2.70 15.91
N GLU A 504 -3.28 -3.03 16.73
CA GLU A 504 -3.40 -3.13 18.20
C GLU A 504 -3.24 -1.79 18.92
N GLY A 505 -2.62 -0.80 18.28
CA GLY A 505 -2.09 0.37 18.95
C GLY A 505 -0.78 0.08 19.67
N ALA A 506 0.02 1.13 19.86
CA ALA A 506 1.20 1.11 20.72
C ALA A 506 1.02 2.07 21.90
N THR A 507 1.88 1.96 22.92
CA THR A 507 1.89 2.90 24.04
C THR A 507 2.00 4.34 23.53
N GLY A 508 1.08 5.20 23.96
CA GLY A 508 0.98 6.59 23.53
C GLY A 508 0.18 6.77 22.23
N GLN A 509 0.04 5.79 21.36
CA GLN A 509 -0.71 5.95 20.11
C GLN A 509 -2.17 6.36 20.38
N LEU A 510 -2.65 7.42 19.70
CA LEU A 510 -3.96 8.02 19.96
C LEU A 510 -5.11 7.24 19.32
N SER A 511 -4.87 6.62 18.17
CA SER A 511 -5.89 5.85 17.45
C SER A 511 -5.28 4.60 16.79
N SER A 512 -6.07 3.54 16.71
CA SER A 512 -5.76 2.26 16.07
C SER A 512 -7.05 1.59 15.59
N TYR A 513 -6.94 0.53 14.79
CA TYR A 513 -8.11 -0.30 14.48
C TYR A 513 -8.79 -0.84 15.75
N LYS A 514 -8.01 -1.32 16.73
CA LYS A 514 -8.51 -1.78 18.03
C LYS A 514 -9.28 -0.70 18.77
N SER A 515 -8.80 0.55 18.79
CA SER A 515 -9.51 1.63 19.48
C SER A 515 -10.86 1.89 18.82
N GLN A 516 -10.96 1.80 17.49
CA GLN A 516 -12.22 1.91 16.75
C GLN A 516 -13.18 0.75 17.05
N VAL A 517 -12.69 -0.50 17.05
CA VAL A 517 -13.50 -1.68 17.43
C VAL A 517 -14.00 -1.55 18.87
N THR A 518 -13.15 -1.10 19.78
CA THR A 518 -13.52 -0.89 21.19
C THR A 518 -14.61 0.16 21.32
N LYS A 519 -14.46 1.31 20.64
CA LYS A 519 -15.41 2.43 20.69
C LYS A 519 -16.75 2.11 20.06
N TYR A 520 -16.78 1.43 18.91
CA TYR A 520 -18.00 1.31 18.10
C TYR A 520 -18.66 -0.08 18.10
N TYR A 521 -17.95 -1.14 18.53
CA TYR A 521 -18.48 -2.50 18.55
C TYR A 521 -18.51 -3.07 19.97
N LEU A 522 -17.38 -3.08 20.68
CA LEU A 522 -17.35 -3.67 22.03
C LEU A 522 -18.23 -2.91 23.03
N SER A 523 -18.26 -1.58 22.94
CA SER A 523 -19.14 -0.72 23.77
C SER A 523 -20.64 -0.99 23.58
N GLN A 524 -21.01 -1.59 22.43
CA GLN A 524 -22.39 -1.96 22.09
C GLN A 524 -22.69 -3.44 22.38
N GLY A 525 -21.76 -4.15 23.02
CA GLY A 525 -21.87 -5.60 23.28
C GLY A 525 -21.70 -6.45 22.02
N GLU A 526 -21.13 -5.90 20.95
CA GLU A 526 -20.72 -6.69 19.78
C GLU A 526 -19.30 -7.25 19.98
N ARG A 527 -18.95 -8.27 19.21
CA ARG A 527 -17.59 -8.82 19.17
C ARG A 527 -17.18 -9.07 17.73
N THR A 528 -15.93 -8.79 17.44
CA THR A 528 -15.27 -9.17 16.18
C THR A 528 -14.34 -10.36 16.39
N ALA A 529 -13.90 -11.02 15.33
CA ALA A 529 -12.97 -12.14 15.41
C ALA A 529 -11.64 -11.72 16.08
N LEU A 530 -11.06 -10.58 15.68
CA LEU A 530 -9.82 -10.11 16.32
C LEU A 530 -10.05 -9.74 17.79
N SER A 531 -11.16 -9.10 18.13
CA SER A 531 -11.46 -8.80 19.54
C SER A 531 -11.59 -10.04 20.41
N ARG A 532 -12.13 -11.15 19.86
CA ARG A 532 -12.18 -12.45 20.51
C ARG A 532 -10.79 -13.06 20.62
N ASP A 533 -10.04 -13.04 19.53
CA ASP A 533 -8.79 -13.76 19.44
C ASP A 533 -7.67 -13.14 20.28
N ARG A 534 -7.77 -11.82 20.48
CA ARG A 534 -6.80 -10.98 21.20
C ARG A 534 -7.30 -10.51 22.57
N ASP A 535 -8.47 -10.99 23.01
CA ASP A 535 -9.11 -10.61 24.28
C ASP A 535 -9.18 -9.08 24.47
N TRP A 536 -9.65 -8.37 23.44
CA TRP A 536 -9.89 -6.94 23.55
C TRP A 536 -11.13 -6.69 24.40
N ARG A 537 -11.03 -5.71 25.31
CA ARG A 537 -12.07 -5.37 26.28
C ARG A 537 -12.34 -3.87 26.27
N THR A 538 -13.55 -3.49 26.66
CA THR A 538 -13.85 -2.10 27.05
C THR A 538 -13.14 -1.83 28.37
N ASN A 539 -12.37 -0.75 28.44
CA ASN A 539 -11.75 -0.30 29.67
C ASN A 539 -12.78 0.14 30.71
#